data_AF-A0A6B0X282-F1
#
_entry.id   AF-A0A6B0X282-F1
#
_cell.length_a   1.000
_cell.length_b   1.000
_cell.length_c   1.000
_cell.angle_alpha   90.00
_cell.angle_beta   90.00
_cell.angle_gamma   90.00
#
_symmetry.space_group_name_H-M   'P 1'
#
loop_
_entity.id
_entity.type
_entity.pdbx_description
1 polymer ?
#
loop_
_entity_poly.entity_id
_entity_poly.type
_entity_poly.pdbx_seq_one_letter_code
_entity_poly.pdbx_strand_id
1 'polypeptide(L)'
;MAKRKSTKTVETLRHEDASRKNIPTAEYQAVMAEDDRNPIRVAYERRNRDLDPQLVWRGKDEQNWSDLVVQAPPLFIQEKVHPKVLIDDLRQRSKETGDGEANLQTDLFADFNGLPSADAQTEFYQHDANWSNRMILGDSLQVMASLAEREGLRGKVQCIYIDPPYGIKFNSNFQ
;
A
#
# COMPACT_ATOMS: atom_id res chain seq x y z
N MET A 1 30.78 3.63 -37.60
CA MET A 1 30.65 2.67 -36.48
C MET A 1 29.32 2.93 -35.77
N ALA A 2 28.45 1.93 -35.64
CA ALA A 2 27.17 2.10 -34.95
C ALA A 2 27.39 2.31 -33.45
N LYS A 3 26.83 3.38 -32.90
CA LYS A 3 26.96 3.74 -31.47
C LYS A 3 26.24 2.66 -30.64
N ARG A 4 26.99 1.87 -29.86
CA ARG A 4 26.40 0.88 -28.94
C ARG A 4 25.49 1.63 -27.95
N LYS A 5 24.19 1.35 -27.97
CA LYS A 5 23.24 1.94 -27.02
C LYS A 5 23.62 1.47 -25.61
N SER A 6 23.93 2.41 -24.72
CA SER A 6 24.14 2.11 -23.31
C SER A 6 22.85 1.54 -22.71
N THR A 7 22.93 0.39 -22.06
CA THR A 7 21.81 -0.18 -21.31
C THR A 7 21.52 0.69 -20.08
N LYS A 8 20.25 1.05 -19.86
CA LYS A 8 19.82 1.78 -18.66
C LYS A 8 20.09 0.94 -17.40
N THR A 9 20.75 1.50 -16.39
CA THR A 9 20.88 0.86 -15.07
C THR A 9 19.59 1.08 -14.28
N VAL A 10 19.09 0.02 -13.63
CA VAL A 10 17.88 0.07 -12.80
C VAL A 10 18.21 -0.48 -11.43
N GLU A 11 18.08 0.35 -10.41
CA GLU A 11 18.37 0.06 -9.01
C GLU A 11 17.11 0.22 -8.16
N THR A 12 17.07 -0.47 -7.02
CA THR A 12 16.00 -0.34 -6.03
C THR A 12 16.36 0.77 -5.05
N LEU A 13 15.47 1.75 -4.87
CA LEU A 13 15.57 2.72 -3.79
C LEU A 13 15.22 2.03 -2.47
N ARG A 14 16.17 1.98 -1.54
CA ARG A 14 15.99 1.44 -0.18
C ARG A 14 16.02 2.59 0.83
N HIS A 15 15.16 2.52 1.83
CA HIS A 15 15.11 3.49 2.92
C HIS A 15 15.69 2.85 4.18
N GLU A 16 17.02 2.75 4.26
CA GLU A 16 17.73 2.06 5.34
C GLU A 16 17.46 2.69 6.72
N ASP A 17 17.26 4.02 6.77
CA ASP A 17 16.99 4.76 8.02
C ASP A 17 15.51 4.75 8.43
N ALA A 18 14.61 4.16 7.63
CA ALA A 18 13.17 4.19 7.86
C ALA A 18 12.61 2.81 8.15
N SER A 19 11.93 2.69 9.29
CA SER A 19 11.16 1.51 9.67
C SER A 19 9.65 1.75 9.53
N ARG A 20 8.87 0.68 9.45
CA ARG A 20 7.40 0.72 9.45
C ARG A 20 6.83 -0.34 10.35
N LYS A 21 5.65 -0.09 10.92
CA LYS A 21 4.95 -1.08 11.74
C LYS A 21 4.73 -2.39 10.99
N ASN A 22 5.08 -3.50 11.64
CA ASN A 22 4.88 -4.84 11.10
C ASN A 22 3.38 -5.19 11.15
N ILE A 23 2.73 -5.20 10.00
CA ILE A 23 1.33 -5.58 9.88
C ILE A 23 1.21 -7.01 9.33
N PRO A 24 0.18 -7.77 9.71
CA PRO A 24 0.00 -9.15 9.27
C PRO A 24 -0.19 -9.23 7.74
N THR A 25 0.19 -10.37 7.16
CA THR A 25 -0.32 -10.74 5.83
C THR A 25 -1.71 -11.35 5.97
N ALA A 26 -2.47 -11.40 4.88
CA ALA A 26 -3.84 -11.92 4.90
C ALA A 26 -3.94 -13.34 5.48
N GLU A 27 -2.92 -14.19 5.25
CA GLU A 27 -2.86 -15.57 5.73
C GLU A 27 -2.73 -15.67 7.25
N TYR A 28 -2.10 -14.67 7.88
CA TYR A 28 -1.88 -14.65 9.33
C TYR A 28 -3.05 -14.05 10.12
N GLN A 29 -4.16 -13.69 9.47
CA GLN A 29 -5.34 -13.17 10.16
C GLN A 29 -5.83 -14.10 11.27
N ALA A 30 -5.79 -15.42 11.06
CA ALA A 30 -6.28 -16.41 12.01
C ALA A 30 -5.46 -16.49 13.31
N VAL A 31 -4.19 -16.06 13.29
CA VAL A 31 -3.25 -16.15 14.42
C VAL A 31 -3.02 -14.83 15.14
N MET A 32 -3.68 -13.74 14.72
CA MET A 32 -3.59 -12.44 15.39
C MET A 32 -4.15 -12.51 16.82
N ALA A 33 -3.57 -11.74 17.75
CA ALA A 33 -4.12 -11.53 19.08
C ALA A 33 -5.53 -10.90 19.01
N GLU A 34 -6.39 -11.20 19.98
CA GLU A 34 -7.78 -10.69 19.99
C GLU A 34 -7.85 -9.15 20.09
N ASP A 35 -6.95 -8.54 20.85
CA ASP A 35 -6.88 -7.09 21.00
C ASP A 35 -6.59 -6.39 19.67
N ASP A 36 -5.72 -6.98 18.84
CA ASP A 36 -5.36 -6.42 17.54
C ASP A 36 -6.48 -6.58 16.50
N ARG A 37 -7.39 -7.54 16.68
CA ARG A 37 -8.54 -7.79 15.79
C ARG A 37 -9.63 -6.73 15.93
N ASN A 38 -9.78 -6.14 17.12
CA ASN A 38 -10.89 -5.24 17.41
C ASN A 38 -10.71 -3.87 16.75
N PRO A 39 -11.64 -3.39 15.90
CA PRO A 39 -11.52 -2.09 15.27
C PRO A 39 -11.44 -0.95 16.29
N ILE A 40 -10.59 0.04 16.02
CA ILE A 40 -10.52 1.26 16.83
C ILE A 40 -11.55 2.24 16.29
N ARG A 41 -12.47 2.70 17.13
CA ARG A 41 -13.45 3.71 16.74
C ARG A 41 -12.80 5.10 16.76
N VAL A 42 -12.81 5.78 15.63
CA VAL A 42 -12.20 7.10 15.46
C VAL A 42 -13.29 8.09 15.07
N ALA A 43 -13.42 9.16 15.85
CA ALA A 43 -14.26 10.29 15.49
C ALA A 43 -13.36 11.38 14.88
N TYR A 44 -13.63 11.74 13.63
CA TYR A 44 -12.98 12.87 12.98
C TYR A 44 -13.86 14.10 13.12
N GLU A 45 -13.37 15.08 13.88
CA GLU A 45 -13.95 16.41 13.90
C GLU A 45 -13.84 17.04 12.51
N ARG A 46 -14.84 17.86 12.15
CA ARG A 46 -14.73 18.67 10.93
C ARG A 46 -13.54 19.62 11.07
N ARG A 47 -12.62 19.52 10.11
CA ARG A 47 -11.47 20.42 10.03
C ARG A 47 -11.93 21.85 9.85
N ASN A 48 -11.23 22.79 10.47
CA ASN A 48 -11.55 24.20 10.33
C ASN A 48 -11.16 24.66 8.92
N ARG A 49 -12.15 25.12 8.14
CA ARG A 49 -11.98 25.54 6.74
C ARG A 49 -11.01 26.71 6.58
N ASP A 50 -10.87 27.54 7.62
CA ASP A 50 -10.03 28.73 7.59
C ASP A 50 -8.58 28.43 8.02
N LEU A 51 -8.36 27.33 8.75
CA LEU A 51 -7.05 26.96 9.29
C LEU A 51 -6.40 25.80 8.53
N ASP A 52 -7.21 24.91 7.96
CA ASP A 52 -6.75 23.69 7.30
C ASP A 52 -7.10 23.71 5.81
N PRO A 53 -6.12 23.63 4.89
CA PRO A 53 -6.41 23.45 3.47
C PRO A 53 -7.06 22.08 3.23
N GLN A 54 -8.14 22.08 2.45
CA GLN A 54 -8.96 20.88 2.20
C GLN A 54 -9.30 20.74 0.72
N LEU A 55 -9.33 19.50 0.24
CA LEU A 55 -9.91 19.14 -1.06
C LEU A 55 -11.32 18.63 -0.84
N VAL A 56 -12.31 19.48 -1.12
CA VAL A 56 -13.73 19.17 -0.94
C VAL A 56 -14.43 19.18 -2.29
N TRP A 57 -15.19 18.12 -2.57
CA TRP A 57 -16.02 18.04 -3.76
C TRP A 57 -17.21 18.97 -3.59
N ARG A 58 -17.45 19.81 -4.61
CA ARG A 58 -18.53 20.81 -4.59
C ARG A 58 -19.87 20.15 -4.22
N GLY A 59 -20.53 20.68 -3.19
CA GLY A 59 -21.85 20.23 -2.73
C GLY A 59 -21.84 18.96 -1.86
N LYS A 60 -20.67 18.35 -1.58
CA LYS A 60 -20.57 17.17 -0.71
C LYS A 60 -20.69 17.51 0.77
N ASP A 61 -20.16 18.66 1.18
CA ASP A 61 -20.20 19.13 2.58
C ASP A 61 -21.60 19.48 3.08
N GLU A 62 -22.52 19.85 2.18
CA GLU A 62 -23.90 20.20 2.48
C GLU A 62 -24.77 18.97 2.80
N GLN A 63 -24.29 17.77 2.46
CA GLN A 63 -25.04 16.52 2.59
C GLN A 63 -24.79 15.80 3.94
N ASN A 64 -23.72 16.13 4.67
CA ASN A 64 -23.29 15.37 5.85
C ASN A 64 -23.24 16.24 7.11
N TRP A 65 -24.30 16.25 7.92
CA TRP A 65 -24.43 17.17 9.06
C TRP A 65 -23.84 16.65 10.39
N SER A 66 -23.32 15.42 10.42
CA SER A 66 -22.77 14.78 11.64
C SER A 66 -21.25 14.59 11.56
N ASP A 67 -20.63 14.39 12.72
CA ASP A 67 -19.22 13.96 12.83
C ASP A 67 -18.98 12.66 12.04
N LEU A 68 -17.81 12.59 11.40
CA LEU A 68 -17.41 11.41 10.63
C LEU A 68 -16.81 10.38 11.59
N VAL A 69 -17.62 9.39 11.97
CA VAL A 69 -17.18 8.27 12.79
C VAL A 69 -16.77 7.11 11.88
N VAL A 70 -15.51 6.69 11.98
CA VAL A 70 -14.93 5.61 11.17
C VAL A 70 -14.38 4.52 12.09
N GLN A 71 -14.51 3.27 11.67
CA GLN A 71 -13.83 2.15 12.31
C GLN A 71 -12.47 1.96 11.64
N ALA A 72 -11.41 1.85 12.42
CA ALA A 72 -10.05 1.53 11.98
C ALA A 72 -9.76 0.04 12.24
N PRO A 73 -10.15 -0.88 11.33
CA PRO A 73 -9.87 -2.31 11.45
C PRO A 73 -8.38 -2.63 11.30
N PRO A 74 -7.92 -3.83 11.68
CA PRO A 74 -6.58 -4.28 11.32
C PRO A 74 -6.40 -4.30 9.79
N LEU A 75 -5.22 -3.87 9.34
CA LEU A 75 -4.80 -3.93 7.95
C LEU A 75 -4.02 -5.21 7.68
N PHE A 76 -4.18 -5.71 6.46
CA PHE A 76 -3.49 -6.89 5.96
C PHE A 76 -2.71 -6.54 4.71
N ILE A 77 -1.47 -7.02 4.62
CA ILE A 77 -0.71 -7.01 3.38
C ILE A 77 -1.27 -8.10 2.49
N GLN A 78 -1.84 -7.69 1.35
CA GLN A 78 -2.26 -8.62 0.32
C GLN A 78 -1.07 -9.08 -0.53
N GLU A 79 -0.17 -8.14 -0.83
CA GLU A 79 1.00 -8.40 -1.66
C GLU A 79 2.15 -7.48 -1.26
N LYS A 80 3.37 -8.03 -1.23
CA LYS A 80 4.62 -7.26 -1.14
C LYS A 80 5.14 -7.04 -2.54
N VAL A 81 5.36 -5.78 -2.90
CA VAL A 81 5.72 -5.42 -4.27
C VAL A 81 7.22 -5.13 -4.34
N HIS A 82 7.93 -5.85 -5.22
CA HIS A 82 9.34 -5.63 -5.52
C HIS A 82 9.49 -5.11 -6.96
N PRO A 83 9.48 -3.77 -7.18
CA PRO A 83 9.43 -3.20 -8.53
C PRO A 83 10.59 -3.63 -9.43
N LYS A 84 11.78 -3.84 -8.86
CA LYS A 84 12.95 -4.29 -9.61
C LYS A 84 12.74 -5.65 -10.26
N VAL A 85 12.10 -6.60 -9.56
CA VAL A 85 11.80 -7.93 -10.11
C VAL A 85 10.87 -7.82 -11.31
N LEU A 86 9.84 -6.98 -11.22
CA LEU A 86 8.91 -6.72 -12.33
C LEU A 86 9.61 -6.11 -13.55
N ILE A 87 10.52 -5.15 -13.32
CA ILE A 87 11.28 -4.50 -14.39
C ILE A 87 12.26 -5.49 -15.03
N ASP A 88 12.97 -6.28 -14.22
CA ASP A 88 13.96 -7.23 -14.73
C ASP A 88 13.28 -8.36 -15.53
N ASP A 89 12.13 -8.89 -15.08
CA ASP A 89 11.28 -9.83 -15.83
C ASP A 89 10.79 -9.22 -17.16
N LEU A 90 10.24 -7.99 -17.13
CA LEU A 90 9.80 -7.31 -18.35
C LEU A 90 10.94 -7.13 -19.36
N ARG A 91 12.15 -6.81 -18.88
CA ARG A 91 13.35 -6.65 -19.73
C ARG A 91 13.80 -7.97 -20.32
N GLN A 92 13.69 -9.07 -19.57
CA GLN A 92 13.99 -10.40 -20.08
C GLN A 92 13.01 -10.78 -21.19
N ARG A 93 11.69 -10.70 -20.93
CA ARG A 93 10.64 -10.99 -21.92
C ARG A 93 10.75 -10.14 -23.18
N SER A 94 11.09 -8.84 -23.03
CA SER A 94 11.28 -7.94 -24.17
C SER A 94 12.48 -8.33 -25.05
N LYS A 95 13.50 -8.98 -24.50
CA LYS A 95 14.62 -9.51 -25.30
C LYS A 95 14.24 -10.82 -25.99
N GLU A 96 13.48 -11.67 -25.31
CA GLU A 96 13.03 -12.98 -25.81
C GLU A 96 11.93 -12.86 -26.88
N THR A 97 11.06 -11.85 -26.79
CA THR A 97 10.02 -11.60 -27.82
C THR A 97 10.61 -11.11 -29.16
N GLY A 98 11.92 -10.85 -29.21
CA GLY A 98 12.66 -10.70 -30.47
C GLY A 98 12.87 -12.01 -31.24
N ASP A 99 12.80 -13.16 -30.56
CA ASP A 99 12.98 -14.51 -31.11
C ASP A 99 12.25 -15.56 -30.23
N GLY A 100 10.93 -15.70 -30.38
CA GLY A 100 10.16 -16.89 -29.97
C GLY A 100 9.96 -17.14 -28.45
N GLU A 101 8.70 -17.42 -28.10
CA GLU A 101 8.18 -17.88 -26.79
C GLU A 101 9.17 -18.48 -25.77
N ALA A 102 9.19 -17.93 -24.55
CA ALA A 102 9.62 -18.67 -23.36
C ALA A 102 8.84 -18.24 -22.11
N ASN A 103 8.18 -19.23 -21.49
CA ASN A 103 7.69 -19.21 -20.12
C ASN A 103 8.88 -19.17 -19.14
N LEU A 104 8.86 -18.30 -18.12
CA LEU A 104 9.68 -18.49 -16.92
C LEU A 104 8.98 -17.91 -15.68
N GLN A 105 8.87 -18.77 -14.67
CA GLN A 105 8.37 -18.50 -13.32
C GLN A 105 9.58 -18.08 -12.48
N THR A 106 9.69 -16.81 -12.11
CA THR A 106 10.79 -16.29 -11.27
C THR A 106 10.48 -16.51 -9.79
N ASP A 107 11.50 -16.87 -9.01
CA ASP A 107 11.43 -17.16 -7.58
C ASP A 107 11.11 -15.89 -6.77
N LEU A 108 9.83 -15.73 -6.39
CA LEU A 108 9.23 -14.52 -5.82
C LEU A 108 9.45 -14.34 -4.30
N PHE A 109 10.18 -15.24 -3.63
CA PHE A 109 10.12 -15.35 -2.15
C PHE A 109 11.44 -15.22 -1.39
N ALA A 110 12.53 -14.79 -2.02
CA ALA A 110 13.86 -14.82 -1.37
C ALA A 110 14.24 -13.61 -0.49
N ASP A 111 13.50 -12.48 -0.51
CA ASP A 111 13.89 -11.28 0.26
C ASP A 111 13.28 -11.31 1.68
N PHE A 112 14.06 -11.88 2.61
CA PHE A 112 13.72 -12.18 4.00
C PHE A 112 13.47 -10.90 4.83
N ASN A 113 12.36 -10.87 5.58
CA ASN A 113 11.70 -9.67 6.15
C ASN A 113 12.45 -8.86 7.24
N GLY A 114 13.76 -9.01 7.42
CA GLY A 114 14.56 -8.14 8.31
C GLY A 114 14.13 -8.10 9.79
N LEU A 115 13.34 -9.07 10.27
CA LEU A 115 12.86 -9.13 11.65
C LEU A 115 13.95 -9.68 12.60
N PRO A 116 13.99 -9.23 13.87
CA PRO A 116 15.05 -9.58 14.82
C PRO A 116 15.03 -11.05 15.31
N SER A 117 13.90 -11.75 15.23
CA SER A 117 13.76 -13.17 15.58
C SER A 117 12.58 -13.83 14.85
N ALA A 118 12.51 -15.17 14.87
CA ALA A 118 11.39 -15.92 14.27
C ALA A 118 10.06 -15.67 15.01
N ASP A 119 10.09 -15.42 16.32
CA ASP A 119 8.91 -15.16 17.14
C ASP A 119 8.30 -13.78 16.87
N ALA A 120 9.13 -12.79 16.47
CA ALA A 120 8.66 -11.45 16.09
C ALA A 120 7.82 -11.44 14.79
N GLN A 121 7.73 -12.57 14.07
CA GLN A 121 6.89 -12.69 12.87
C GLN A 121 5.39 -12.70 13.19
N THR A 122 4.99 -13.07 14.40
CA THR A 122 3.59 -13.17 14.82
C THR A 122 3.15 -12.07 15.80
N GLU A 123 4.08 -11.24 16.28
CA GLU A 123 3.81 -10.07 17.13
C GLU A 123 3.49 -8.83 16.27
N PHE A 124 2.28 -8.82 15.71
CA PHE A 124 1.82 -7.75 14.82
C PHE A 124 1.64 -6.41 15.54
N TYR A 125 1.90 -5.30 14.85
CA TYR A 125 1.87 -3.91 15.33
C TYR A 125 2.84 -3.56 16.48
N GLN A 126 3.48 -4.55 17.11
CA GLN A 126 4.41 -4.34 18.21
C GLN A 126 5.79 -3.93 17.70
N HIS A 127 6.26 -4.59 16.64
CA HIS A 127 7.58 -4.33 16.06
C HIS A 127 7.52 -3.50 14.79
N ASP A 128 8.65 -2.89 14.49
CA ASP A 128 8.88 -2.27 13.20
C ASP A 128 9.67 -3.23 12.30
N ALA A 129 9.34 -3.24 11.01
CA ALA A 129 10.00 -3.95 9.93
C ALA A 129 10.60 -2.97 8.93
N ASN A 130 11.41 -3.50 8.01
CA ASN A 130 11.99 -2.71 6.91
C ASN A 130 10.90 -2.06 6.05
N TRP A 131 11.17 -0.84 5.62
CA TRP A 131 10.30 -0.14 4.69
C TRP A 131 10.15 -0.93 3.38
N SER A 132 8.91 -1.23 3.01
CA SER A 132 8.59 -1.99 1.79
C SER A 132 7.32 -1.45 1.11
N ASN A 133 7.21 -1.72 -0.20
CA ASN A 133 6.00 -1.44 -0.97
C ASN A 133 4.98 -2.56 -0.73
N ARG A 134 3.73 -2.19 -0.49
CA ARG A 134 2.67 -3.15 -0.16
C ARG A 134 1.34 -2.75 -0.79
N MET A 135 0.57 -3.75 -1.19
CA MET A 135 -0.83 -3.61 -1.58
C MET A 135 -1.73 -3.93 -0.39
N ILE A 136 -2.69 -3.04 -0.14
CA ILE A 136 -3.72 -3.20 0.89
C ILE A 136 -5.07 -3.17 0.19
N LEU A 137 -5.91 -4.17 0.45
CA LEU A 137 -7.27 -4.26 -0.07
C LEU A 137 -8.26 -3.88 1.04
N GLY A 138 -9.20 -3.00 0.74
CA GLY A 138 -10.26 -2.63 1.67
C GLY A 138 -11.02 -1.38 1.27
N ASP A 139 -12.03 -1.02 2.07
CA ASP A 139 -12.70 0.27 1.94
C ASP A 139 -11.70 1.40 2.21
N SER A 140 -11.59 2.33 1.26
CA SER A 140 -10.57 3.38 1.32
C SER A 140 -10.66 4.25 2.57
N LEU A 141 -11.86 4.53 3.09
CA LEU A 141 -12.04 5.35 4.27
C LEU A 141 -11.52 4.63 5.53
N GLN A 142 -11.87 3.35 5.68
CA GLN A 142 -11.38 2.51 6.78
C GLN A 142 -9.87 2.27 6.71
N VAL A 143 -9.35 1.98 5.51
CA VAL A 143 -7.91 1.77 5.28
C VAL A 143 -7.12 3.01 5.68
N MET A 144 -7.54 4.20 5.23
CA MET A 144 -6.86 5.44 5.58
C MET A 144 -6.94 5.74 7.08
N ALA A 145 -8.06 5.42 7.75
CA ALA A 145 -8.17 5.56 9.19
C ALA A 145 -7.20 4.64 9.94
N SER A 146 -7.08 3.38 9.52
CA SER A 146 -6.13 2.43 10.12
C SER A 146 -4.68 2.79 9.86
N LEU A 147 -4.34 3.29 8.67
CA LEU A 147 -2.99 3.78 8.36
C LEU A 147 -2.62 4.96 9.28
N ALA A 148 -3.57 5.84 9.58
CA ALA A 148 -3.35 6.97 10.47
C ALA A 148 -3.19 6.53 11.93
N GLU A 149 -4.12 5.70 12.44
CA GLU A 149 -4.24 5.44 13.88
C GLU A 149 -3.49 4.19 14.35
N ARG A 150 -3.47 3.11 13.55
CA ARG A 150 -2.77 1.85 13.91
C ARG A 150 -1.31 1.87 13.50
N GLU A 151 -1.02 2.39 12.32
CA GLU A 151 0.35 2.46 11.81
C GLU A 151 1.05 3.80 12.12
N GLY A 152 0.32 4.78 12.68
CA GLY A 152 0.90 6.06 13.08
C GLY A 152 1.52 6.83 11.91
N LEU A 153 0.91 6.77 10.73
CA LEU A 153 1.42 7.43 9.51
C LEU A 153 1.00 8.91 9.38
N ARG A 154 0.28 9.45 10.38
CA ARG A 154 -0.10 10.86 10.40
C ARG A 154 1.14 11.76 10.32
N GLY A 155 1.13 12.69 9.36
CA GLY A 155 2.25 13.63 9.13
C GLY A 155 3.51 13.02 8.49
N LYS A 156 3.53 11.71 8.20
CA LYS A 156 4.70 11.02 7.61
C LYS A 156 4.61 10.85 6.09
N VAL A 157 3.43 11.06 5.50
CA VAL A 157 3.19 10.89 4.06
C VAL A 157 3.64 12.14 3.31
N GLN A 158 4.61 11.99 2.41
CA GLN A 158 5.16 13.08 1.60
C GLN A 158 4.33 13.40 0.35
N CYS A 159 3.76 12.37 -0.28
CA CYS A 159 3.02 12.49 -1.52
C CYS A 159 1.90 11.45 -1.57
N ILE A 160 0.75 11.86 -2.09
CA ILE A 160 -0.40 11.00 -2.37
C ILE A 160 -0.76 11.19 -3.83
N TYR A 161 -0.75 10.10 -4.60
CA TYR A 161 -1.35 10.06 -5.93
C TYR A 161 -2.70 9.35 -5.81
N ILE A 162 -3.76 9.99 -6.31
CA ILE A 162 -5.11 9.43 -6.34
C ILE A 162 -5.74 9.71 -7.71
N ASP A 163 -6.43 8.70 -8.24
CA ASP A 163 -7.23 8.80 -9.46
C ASP A 163 -8.68 8.38 -9.15
N PRO A 164 -9.49 9.27 -8.56
CA PRO A 164 -10.84 8.93 -8.14
C PRO A 164 -11.78 8.78 -9.35
N PRO A 165 -12.86 8.00 -9.24
CA PRO A 165 -13.83 7.88 -10.32
C PRO A 165 -14.47 9.26 -10.63
N TYR A 166 -14.36 9.72 -11.87
CA TYR A 166 -14.85 11.04 -12.32
C TYR A 166 -16.38 11.13 -12.51
N GLY A 167 -17.16 10.17 -12.02
CA GLY A 167 -18.62 10.17 -12.15
C GLY A 167 -19.13 10.00 -13.60
N ILE A 168 -18.28 9.56 -14.52
CA ILE A 168 -18.68 9.25 -15.89
C ILE A 168 -19.37 7.89 -15.87
N LYS A 169 -20.65 7.84 -16.27
CA LYS A 169 -21.34 6.57 -16.52
C LYS A 169 -20.71 5.91 -17.74
N PHE A 170 -19.95 4.83 -17.54
CA PHE A 170 -19.63 3.92 -18.63
C PHE A 170 -20.90 3.11 -18.95
N ASN A 171 -21.69 3.55 -19.93
CA ASN A 171 -22.72 2.70 -20.56
C ASN A 171 -22.02 1.59 -21.38
N SER A 172 -21.30 0.68 -20.72
CA SER A 172 -20.72 -0.49 -21.37
C SER A 172 -21.74 -1.62 -21.33
N ASN A 173 -22.08 -2.16 -22.50
CA ASN A 173 -23.04 -3.26 -22.71
C ASN A 173 -22.51 -4.64 -22.27
N PHE A 174 -21.65 -4.71 -21.25
CA PHE A 174 -21.10 -5.95 -20.70
C PHE A 174 -21.37 -6.06 -19.19
N GLN A 175 -22.63 -5.93 -18.81
CA GLN A 175 -23.18 -6.47 -17.56
C GLN A 175 -24.30 -7.45 -17.88
#